data_AF-A0A2D4LQV7-F1
#
_entry.id   AF-A0A2D4LQV7-F1
#
_cell.length_a   1.000
_cell.length_b   1.000
_cell.length_c   1.000
_cell.angle_alpha   90.00
_cell.angle_beta   90.00
_cell.angle_gamma   90.00
#
_symmetry.space_group_name_H-M   'P 1'
#
loop_
_entity.id
_entity.type
_entity.pdbx_description
1 polymer ?
#
loop_
_entity_poly.entity_id
_entity_poly.type
_entity_poly.pdbx_seq_one_letter_code
_entity_poly.pdbx_strand_id
1 'polypeptide(L)'
;MDSLRGPSRSNVVRTLREYLEVEWEVRKGNRRSFSKDVMKGSNPKVPQQNNFSDCGVYVLQYVESFFETPILSFELPMNLTDWFPRPKMKTKREEIKNIILNLQEQQNKEKKGQKDSNLTEKYFQERTEQFISN
;
A
#
# COMPACT_ATOMS: atom_id res chain seq x y z
N MET A 1 -6.24 -12.72 2.03
CA MET A 1 -6.20 -12.49 3.49
C MET A 1 -7.39 -11.64 3.84
N ASP A 2 -8.12 -11.98 4.90
CA ASP A 2 -9.35 -11.30 5.29
C ASP A 2 -9.38 -11.21 6.82
N SER A 3 -9.59 -10.01 7.35
CA SER A 3 -9.63 -9.75 8.79
C SER A 3 -10.94 -10.18 9.44
N LEU A 4 -11.95 -10.48 8.63
CA LEU A 4 -13.20 -11.11 9.06
C LEU A 4 -13.28 -12.54 8.56
N ARG A 5 -13.61 -13.46 9.46
CA ARG A 5 -13.96 -14.82 9.07
C ARG A 5 -15.23 -14.77 8.24
N GLY A 6 -15.19 -15.41 7.08
CA GLY A 6 -16.30 -15.43 6.14
C GLY A 6 -16.22 -16.63 5.22
N PRO A 7 -17.22 -16.80 4.34
CA PRO A 7 -17.22 -17.86 3.35
C PRO A 7 -16.00 -17.75 2.44
N SER A 8 -15.66 -18.87 1.80
CA SER A 8 -14.55 -18.90 0.85
C SER A 8 -14.72 -17.83 -0.23
N ARG A 9 -13.67 -17.04 -0.47
CA ARG A 9 -13.63 -16.01 -1.54
C ARG A 9 -13.34 -16.62 -2.92
N SER A 10 -13.87 -17.81 -3.19
CA SER A 10 -13.57 -18.61 -4.39
C SER A 10 -13.88 -17.88 -5.70
N ASN A 11 -14.93 -17.06 -5.72
CA ASN A 11 -15.28 -16.22 -6.87
C ASN A 11 -14.21 -15.17 -7.18
N VAL A 12 -13.64 -14.52 -6.16
CA VAL A 12 -12.54 -13.56 -6.35
C VAL A 12 -11.32 -14.26 -6.96
N VAL A 13 -10.96 -15.44 -6.45
CA VAL A 13 -9.84 -16.22 -7.00
C VAL A 13 -10.11 -16.64 -8.44
N ARG A 14 -11.36 -17.02 -8.78
CA ARG A 14 -11.75 -17.33 -10.17
C ARG A 14 -11.55 -16.10 -11.07
N THR A 15 -12.09 -14.95 -10.70
CA THR A 15 -11.93 -13.71 -11.48
C THR A 15 -10.47 -13.30 -11.65
N LEU A 16 -9.63 -13.48 -10.62
CA LEU A 16 -8.19 -13.21 -10.73
C LEU A 16 -7.50 -14.15 -11.73
N ARG A 17 -7.86 -15.44 -11.75
CA ARG A 17 -7.32 -16.38 -12.75
C ARG A 17 -7.73 -15.99 -14.17
N GLU A 18 -9.02 -15.70 -14.38
CA GLU A 18 -9.56 -15.26 -15.67
C GLU A 18 -8.85 -13.98 -16.16
N TYR A 19 -8.67 -13.01 -15.27
CA TYR A 19 -7.90 -11.80 -15.57
C TYR A 19 -6.45 -12.11 -15.97
N LEU A 20 -5.76 -12.98 -15.23
CA LEU A 20 -4.37 -13.34 -15.51
C LEU A 20 -4.21 -14.10 -16.83
N GLU A 21 -5.20 -14.91 -17.24
CA GLU A 21 -5.20 -15.57 -18.56
C GLU A 21 -5.21 -14.53 -19.68
N VAL A 22 -6.11 -13.55 -19.61
CA VAL A 22 -6.21 -12.46 -20.59
C VAL A 22 -4.97 -11.57 -20.58
N GLU A 23 -4.52 -11.14 -19.39
CA GLU A 23 -3.34 -10.28 -19.24
C GLU A 23 -2.07 -10.97 -19.74
N TRP A 24 -1.95 -12.29 -19.53
CA TRP A 24 -0.84 -13.07 -20.05
C TRP A 24 -0.86 -13.13 -21.58
N GLU A 25 -2.01 -13.39 -22.19
CA GLU A 25 -2.14 -13.41 -23.65
C GLU A 25 -1.76 -12.06 -24.26
N VAL A 26 -2.27 -10.95 -23.71
CA VAL A 26 -1.96 -9.60 -24.17
C VAL A 26 -0.46 -9.28 -24.03
N ARG A 27 0.17 -9.63 -22.92
CA ARG A 27 1.58 -9.27 -22.66
C ARG A 27 2.62 -10.24 -23.24
N LYS A 28 2.27 -11.51 -23.42
CA LYS A 28 3.21 -12.58 -23.80
C LYS A 28 2.94 -13.16 -25.19
N GLY A 29 1.82 -12.82 -25.83
CA GLY A 29 1.49 -13.25 -27.18
C GLY A 29 1.19 -14.74 -27.32
N ASN A 30 0.96 -15.44 -26.20
CA ASN A 30 0.52 -16.84 -26.18
C ASN A 30 -0.46 -17.09 -25.04
N ARG A 31 -1.22 -18.19 -25.14
CA ARG A 31 -2.21 -18.55 -24.12
C ARG A 31 -1.55 -19.38 -23.02
N ARG A 32 -1.89 -19.06 -21.77
CA ARG A 32 -1.52 -19.85 -20.58
C ARG A 32 -2.74 -19.98 -19.70
N SER A 33 -3.07 -21.21 -19.28
CA SER A 33 -4.17 -21.43 -18.33
C SER A 33 -3.69 -21.24 -16.89
N PHE A 34 -4.48 -20.52 -16.10
CA PHE A 34 -4.32 -20.35 -14.67
C PHE A 34 -5.40 -21.15 -13.92
N SER A 35 -5.53 -22.44 -14.21
CA SER A 35 -6.55 -23.31 -13.60
C SER A 35 -6.38 -23.44 -12.07
N LYS A 36 -7.36 -24.07 -11.41
CA LYS A 36 -7.32 -24.33 -9.96
C LYS A 36 -6.12 -25.18 -9.53
N ASP A 37 -5.64 -26.06 -10.41
CA ASP A 37 -4.52 -26.97 -10.14
C ASP A 37 -3.17 -26.27 -10.29
N VAL A 38 -3.06 -25.35 -11.25
CA VAL A 38 -1.86 -24.55 -11.53
C VAL A 38 -1.72 -23.40 -10.53
N MET A 39 -2.82 -22.71 -10.23
CA MET A 39 -2.86 -21.57 -9.31
C MET A 39 -3.89 -21.83 -8.21
N LYS A 40 -3.45 -22.49 -7.14
CA LYS A 40 -4.29 -22.82 -5.99
C LYS A 40 -4.73 -21.55 -5.26
N GLY A 41 -6.01 -21.48 -4.90
CA GLY A 41 -6.53 -20.42 -4.04
C GLY A 41 -6.41 -20.85 -2.57
N SER A 42 -6.07 -19.92 -1.68
CA SER A 42 -5.99 -20.20 -0.25
C SER A 42 -6.55 -19.05 0.59
N ASN A 43 -7.15 -19.41 1.73
CA ASN A 43 -7.61 -18.47 2.75
C ASN A 43 -6.76 -18.69 4.02
N PRO A 44 -5.57 -18.08 4.13
CA PRO A 44 -4.70 -18.26 5.29
C PRO A 44 -5.39 -17.79 6.57
N LYS A 45 -5.13 -18.48 7.69
CA LYS A 45 -5.54 -17.97 9.02
C LYS A 45 -4.64 -16.78 9.35
N VAL A 46 -5.22 -15.61 9.56
CA VAL A 46 -4.50 -14.36 9.85
C VAL A 46 -5.10 -13.69 11.10
N PRO A 47 -4.43 -12.73 11.75
CA PRO A 47 -5.00 -12.00 12.88
C PRO A 47 -6.32 -11.35 12.45
N GLN A 48 -7.37 -11.53 13.25
CA GLN A 48 -8.73 -11.09 12.93
C GLN A 48 -9.09 -9.81 13.69
N GLN A 49 -9.96 -9.00 13.10
CA GLN A 49 -10.55 -7.86 13.80
C GLN A 49 -11.74 -8.30 14.66
N ASN A 50 -12.08 -7.49 15.66
CA ASN A 50 -13.24 -7.70 16.54
C ASN A 50 -14.38 -6.71 16.27
N ASN A 51 -14.30 -5.92 15.21
CA ASN A 51 -15.29 -4.94 14.78
C ASN A 51 -15.49 -5.00 13.25
N PHE A 52 -16.35 -4.13 12.71
CA PHE A 52 -16.70 -4.11 11.29
C PHE A 52 -16.13 -2.91 10.52
N SER A 53 -15.28 -2.09 11.14
CA SER A 53 -14.77 -0.84 10.57
C SER A 53 -13.26 -0.84 10.33
N ASP A 54 -12.51 -1.78 10.92
CA ASP A 54 -11.04 -1.83 10.83
C ASP A 54 -10.49 -2.67 9.66
N CYS A 55 -11.33 -3.18 8.75
CA CYS A 55 -10.87 -4.13 7.73
C CYS A 55 -9.80 -3.51 6.83
N GLY A 56 -9.97 -2.24 6.46
CA GLY A 56 -8.97 -1.48 5.71
C GLY A 56 -7.66 -1.28 6.49
N VAL A 57 -7.72 -1.08 7.80
CA VAL A 57 -6.53 -0.92 8.66
C VAL A 57 -5.77 -2.24 8.76
N TYR A 58 -6.47 -3.37 8.85
CA TYR A 58 -5.85 -4.70 8.81
C TYR A 58 -5.23 -5.02 7.45
N VAL A 59 -5.84 -4.60 6.33
CA VAL A 59 -5.21 -4.73 5.00
C VAL A 59 -3.86 -4.02 4.96
N LEU A 60 -3.80 -2.78 5.47
CA LEU A 60 -2.53 -2.05 5.56
C LEU A 60 -1.50 -2.79 6.43
N GLN A 61 -1.93 -3.31 7.58
CA GLN A 61 -1.03 -4.07 8.45
C GLN A 61 -0.55 -5.39 7.81
N TYR A 62 -1.38 -6.10 7.06
CA TYR A 62 -0.96 -7.31 6.34
C TYR A 62 0.14 -7.01 5.32
N VAL A 63 0.01 -5.89 4.60
CA VAL A 63 1.01 -5.45 3.62
C VAL A 63 2.30 -5.03 4.33
N GLU A 64 2.21 -4.25 5.40
CA GLU A 64 3.37 -3.85 6.19
C GLU A 64 4.11 -5.08 6.75
N SER A 65 3.40 -6.02 7.37
CA SER A 65 3.99 -7.25 7.89
C SER A 65 4.57 -8.15 6.80
N PHE A 66 4.02 -8.13 5.59
CA PHE A 66 4.60 -8.86 4.44
C PHE A 66 5.95 -8.29 4.01
N PHE A 67 6.15 -6.98 4.13
CA PHE A 67 7.44 -6.36 3.84
C PHE A 67 8.42 -6.43 5.02
N GLU A 68 7.96 -6.34 6.26
CA GLU A 68 8.79 -6.47 7.47
C GLU A 68 9.28 -7.92 7.68
N THR A 69 8.34 -8.88 7.60
CA THR A 69 8.58 -10.30 7.87
C THR A 69 7.89 -11.13 6.78
N PRO A 70 8.56 -11.34 5.64
CA PRO A 70 7.96 -12.01 4.48
C PRO A 70 7.60 -13.46 4.79
N ILE A 71 6.54 -13.93 4.13
CA ILE A 71 6.09 -15.32 4.22
C ILE A 71 7.08 -16.18 3.41
N LEU A 72 7.78 -17.09 4.09
CA LEU A 72 8.79 -17.95 3.46
C LEU A 72 8.20 -19.20 2.80
N SER A 73 7.07 -19.71 3.33
CA SER A 73 6.39 -20.90 2.80
C SER A 73 4.92 -20.62 2.54
N PHE A 74 4.48 -21.01 1.35
CA PHE A 74 3.08 -20.94 0.90
C PHE A 74 2.41 -22.33 0.89
N GLU A 75 3.01 -23.31 1.57
CA GLU A 75 2.40 -24.62 1.74
C GLU A 75 1.09 -24.55 2.53
N LEU A 76 0.11 -25.35 2.14
CA LEU A 76 -1.22 -25.34 2.73
C LEU A 76 -1.33 -26.42 3.80
N PRO A 77 -1.96 -26.13 4.97
CA PRO A 77 -2.64 -24.89 5.32
C PRO A 77 -1.70 -23.80 5.87
N MET A 78 -1.86 -22.56 5.38
CA MET A 78 -1.12 -21.41 5.90
C MET A 78 -1.73 -20.88 7.20
N ASN A 79 -0.93 -20.82 8.26
CA ASN A 79 -1.30 -20.25 9.55
C ASN A 79 -0.38 -19.09 9.93
N LEU A 80 -0.95 -17.89 9.95
CA LEU A 80 -0.31 -16.62 10.24
C LEU A 80 -1.05 -15.92 11.40
N THR A 81 -1.73 -16.65 12.28
CA THR A 81 -2.57 -16.06 13.34
C THR A 81 -1.80 -15.13 14.29
N ASP A 82 -0.49 -15.35 14.41
CA ASP A 82 0.43 -14.58 15.26
C ASP A 82 1.43 -13.74 14.45
N TRP A 83 1.11 -13.42 13.19
CA TRP A 83 2.01 -12.66 12.30
C TRP A 83 2.38 -11.27 12.83
N PHE A 84 1.49 -10.68 13.64
CA PHE A 84 1.78 -9.46 14.40
C PHE A 84 0.98 -9.45 15.71
N PRO A 85 1.47 -8.75 16.75
CA PRO A 85 0.81 -8.70 18.04
C PRO A 85 -0.49 -7.88 17.96
N ARG A 86 -1.58 -8.37 18.56
CA ARG A 86 -2.89 -7.70 18.55
C ARG A 86 -2.87 -6.25 19.04
N PRO A 87 -2.09 -5.87 20.08
CA PRO A 87 -1.98 -4.47 20.49
C PRO A 87 -1.54 -3.51 19.37
N LYS A 88 -0.79 -3.98 18.35
CA LYS A 88 -0.35 -3.18 17.19
C LYS A 88 -1.53 -2.53 16.47
N MET A 89 -2.71 -3.17 16.47
CA MET A 89 -3.89 -2.64 15.79
C MET A 89 -4.63 -1.55 16.59
N LYS A 90 -4.41 -1.44 17.90
CA LYS A 90 -5.12 -0.46 18.74
C LYS A 90 -4.71 0.98 18.42
N THR A 91 -3.44 1.20 18.06
CA THR A 91 -2.87 2.53 17.80
C THR A 91 -2.72 2.82 16.32
N LYS A 92 -2.88 1.83 15.44
CA LYS A 92 -2.59 1.94 14.00
C LYS A 92 -3.33 3.08 13.29
N ARG A 93 -4.58 3.37 13.67
CA ARG A 93 -5.33 4.51 13.12
C ARG A 93 -4.70 5.86 13.48
N GLU A 94 -4.26 6.02 14.73
CA GLU A 94 -3.60 7.23 15.20
C GLU A 94 -2.21 7.38 14.55
N GLU A 95 -1.47 6.28 14.41
CA GLU A 95 -0.20 6.24 13.67
C GLU A 95 -0.39 6.74 12.22
N ILE A 96 -1.38 6.21 11.49
CA ILE A 96 -1.68 6.63 10.12
C ILE A 96 -2.03 8.13 10.08
N LYS A 97 -2.88 8.60 10.99
CA LYS A 97 -3.24 10.02 11.08
C LYS A 97 -2.00 10.90 11.32
N ASN A 98 -1.13 10.52 12.24
CA ASN A 98 0.09 11.27 12.56
C ASN A 98 1.06 11.29 11.38
N ILE A 99 1.19 10.18 10.65
CA ILE A 99 1.97 10.15 9.40
C ILE A 99 1.43 11.17 8.40
N ILE A 100 0.11 11.21 8.18
CA ILE A 100 -0.51 12.17 7.25
C ILE A 100 -0.25 13.62 7.68
N LEU A 101 -0.44 13.94 8.97
CA LEU A 101 -0.20 15.30 9.49
C LEU A 101 1.27 15.71 9.36
N ASN A 102 2.20 14.80 9.66
CA ASN A 102 3.63 15.06 9.54
C ASN A 102 4.03 15.31 8.07
N LEU A 103 3.54 14.48 7.14
CA LEU A 103 3.79 14.65 5.71
C LEU A 103 3.22 15.98 5.20
N GLN A 104 2.03 16.36 5.65
CA GLN A 104 1.43 17.65 5.32
C GLN A 104 2.32 18.82 5.79
N GLU A 105 2.83 18.75 7.03
CA GLU A 105 3.70 19.81 7.57
C GLU A 105 5.00 19.91 6.77
N GLN A 106 5.62 18.78 6.43
CA GLN A 106 6.84 18.73 5.61
C GLN A 106 6.62 19.36 4.23
N GLN A 107 5.56 18.95 3.53
CA GLN A 107 5.20 19.50 2.21
C GLN A 107 4.91 21.01 2.26
N ASN A 108 4.32 21.51 3.35
CA ASN A 108 4.08 22.95 3.52
C ASN A 108 5.38 23.73 3.76
N LYS A 109 6.33 23.18 4.52
CA LYS A 109 7.65 23.79 4.72
C LYS A 109 8.43 23.86 3.41
N GLU A 110 8.42 22.79 2.62
CA GLU A 110 9.08 22.74 1.31
C GLU A 110 8.52 23.80 0.34
N LYS A 111 7.18 23.95 0.28
CA LYS A 111 6.53 24.98 -0.55
C LYS A 111 6.89 26.41 -0.12
N LYS A 112 7.00 26.66 1.18
CA LYS A 112 7.43 27.98 1.69
C LYS A 112 8.89 28.26 1.37
N GLY A 113 9.77 27.28 1.59
CA GLY A 113 11.19 27.40 1.24
C GLY A 113 11.42 27.67 -0.25
N GLN A 114 10.67 27.00 -1.14
CA GLN A 114 10.70 27.28 -2.59
C GLN A 114 10.15 28.67 -2.94
N LYS A 115 9.12 29.14 -2.25
CA LYS A 115 8.57 30.48 -2.49
C LYS A 115 9.55 31.57 -2.06
N ASP A 116 10.20 31.39 -0.93
CA ASP A 116 11.20 32.32 -0.40
C ASP A 116 12.47 32.33 -1.27
N SER A 117 12.92 31.17 -1.78
CA SER A 117 14.04 31.10 -2.74
C SER A 117 13.72 31.80 -4.06
N ASN A 118 12.53 31.56 -4.62
CA ASN A 118 12.12 32.16 -5.90
C ASN A 118 11.92 33.69 -5.79
N LEU A 119 11.42 34.18 -4.65
CA LEU A 119 11.30 35.61 -4.39
C LEU A 119 12.68 36.27 -4.25
N THR A 120 13.62 35.57 -3.61
CA THR A 120 14.99 36.04 -3.44
C THR A 120 15.71 36.12 -4.79
N GLU A 121 15.63 35.07 -5.62
CA GLU A 121 16.19 35.07 -6.97
C GLU A 121 15.61 36.18 -7.85
N LYS A 122 14.28 36.35 -7.83
CA LYS A 122 13.62 37.41 -8.59
C LYS A 122 14.08 38.80 -8.17
N TYR A 123 14.23 39.04 -6.86
CA TYR A 123 14.72 40.32 -6.34
C TYR A 123 16.17 40.61 -6.77
N PHE A 124 17.05 39.61 -6.75
CA PHE A 124 18.42 39.77 -7.24
C PHE A 124 18.45 40.07 -8.73
N GLN A 125 17.62 39.38 -9.52
CA GLN A 125 17.55 39.55 -10.97
C GLN A 125 17.07 40.96 -11.36
N GLU A 126 16.00 41.45 -10.74
CA GLU A 126 15.49 42.82 -10.95
C GLU A 126 16.55 43.88 -10.59
N ARG A 127 17.32 43.65 -9.52
CA ARG A 127 18.38 44.56 -9.11
C ARG A 127 19.55 44.56 -10.10
N THR A 128 19.96 43.40 -10.60
CA THR A 128 21.03 43.29 -11.60
C THR A 128 20.65 43.94 -12.93
N GLU A 129 19.41 43.80 -13.37
CA GLU A 129 18.91 44.45 -14.59
C GLU A 129 18.92 45.98 -14.48
N GLN A 130 18.55 46.54 -13.32
CA GLN A 130 18.62 47.99 -13.05
C GLN A 130 20.05 48.55 -13.04
N PHE A 131 21.04 47.75 -12.66
CA PHE A 131 22.45 48.16 -12.69
C PHE A 131 23.06 48.15 -14.10
N ILE A 132 22.54 47.31 -15.01
CA ILE A 132 23.03 47.20 -16.38
C ILE A 132 22.39 48.26 -17.30
N SER A 133 21.24 48.83 -16.92
CA SER A 133 20.54 49.83 -17.72
C SER A 133 20.97 51.30 -17.50
N ASN A 134 21.98 51.55 -16.68
CA ASN A 134 22.58 52.87 -16.42
C ASN A 134 24.04 52.90 -16.87
#